data_AF-A0A1Z4RCU6-F1
#
_entry.id   AF-A0A1Z4RCU6-F1
#
_cell.length_a   1.000
_cell.length_b   1.000
_cell.length_c   1.000
_cell.angle_alpha   90.00
_cell.angle_beta   90.00
_cell.angle_gamma   90.00
#
_symmetry.space_group_name_H-M   'P 1'
#
loop_
_entity.id
_entity.type
_entity.pdbx_description
1 polymer ?
#
loop_
_entity_poly.entity_id
_entity_poly.type
_entity_poly.pdbx_seq_one_letter_code
_entity_poly.pdbx_strand_id
1 'polypeptide(L)'
;MAEVLSTPQFQVLTHQYTGEKTGRIYFPALFLAEFHECVTQWLQQQEILFNEADVKQYADGSFRLYFRVVNSWEREYFRLVNALMEKSISENKEKS
;
A
#
# COMPACT_ATOMS: atom_id res chain seq x y z
N MET A 1 -23.50 0.57 10.38
CA MET A 1 -22.99 0.61 9.00
C MET A 1 -21.48 0.68 9.11
N ALA A 2 -20.75 -0.31 8.60
CA ALA A 2 -19.29 -0.27 8.65
C ALA A 2 -18.80 0.80 7.68
N GLU A 3 -17.97 1.73 8.14
CA GLU A 3 -17.26 2.65 7.26
C GLU A 3 -16.46 1.79 6.27
N VAL A 4 -16.86 1.84 5.00
CA VAL A 4 -16.15 1.13 3.94
C VAL A 4 -14.84 1.87 3.76
N LEU A 5 -13.75 1.23 4.20
CA LEU A 5 -12.41 1.79 4.05
C LEU A 5 -12.14 2.02 2.56
N SER A 6 -12.06 3.29 2.17
CA SER A 6 -11.76 3.70 0.79
C SER A 6 -10.28 3.93 0.56
N THR A 7 -9.48 4.03 1.64
CA THR A 7 -8.05 4.33 1.56
C THR A 7 -7.19 3.23 2.18
N PRO A 8 -5.94 3.05 1.70
CA PRO A 8 -5.02 2.11 2.31
C PRO A 8 -4.69 2.49 3.75
N GLN A 9 -4.59 1.50 4.64
CA GLN A 9 -4.20 1.72 6.03
C GLN A 9 -2.78 1.26 6.27
N PHE A 10 -1.87 2.21 6.51
CA PHE A 10 -0.47 1.94 6.79
C PHE A 10 -0.17 1.95 8.29
N GLN A 11 0.66 1.00 8.72
CA GLN A 11 1.19 0.93 10.09
C GLN A 11 2.62 0.40 10.06
N VAL A 12 3.48 0.95 10.92
CA VAL A 12 4.80 0.37 11.19
C VAL A 12 4.71 -0.47 12.46
N LEU A 13 5.05 -1.75 12.34
CA LEU A 13 5.20 -2.65 13.47
C LEU A 13 6.68 -2.69 13.85
N THR A 14 6.97 -2.68 15.15
CA THR A 14 8.34 -2.87 15.67
C THR A 14 8.37 -4.17 16.44
N HIS A 15 9.25 -5.08 16.06
CA HIS A 15 9.45 -6.33 16.77
C HIS A 15 10.05 -6.04 18.14
N GLN A 16 9.36 -6.48 19.20
CA GLN A 16 9.65 -6.09 20.59
C GLN A 16 11.04 -6.53 21.09
N TYR A 17 11.62 -7.60 20.53
CA TYR A 17 12.91 -8.13 21.00
C TYR A 17 14.10 -7.76 20.10
N THR A 18 13.88 -7.60 18.80
CA THR A 18 14.96 -7.33 17.82
C THR A 18 14.98 -5.87 17.38
N GLY A 19 13.92 -5.11 17.64
CA GLY A 19 13.74 -3.76 17.11
C GLY A 19 13.53 -3.72 15.60
N GLU A 20 13.44 -4.87 14.92
CA GLU A 20 13.20 -4.94 13.48
C GLU A 20 11.83 -4.31 13.17
N LYS A 21 11.81 -3.41 12.19
CA LYS A 21 10.58 -2.76 11.74
C LYS A 21 9.98 -3.52 10.57
N THR A 22 8.66 -3.64 10.57
CA THR A 22 7.89 -4.24 9.49
C THR A 22 6.75 -3.31 9.13
N GLY A 23 6.67 -2.95 7.85
CA GLY A 23 5.56 -2.18 7.31
C GLY A 23 4.38 -3.09 7.13
N ARG A 24 3.20 -2.61 7.49
CA ARG A 24 1.94 -3.28 7.26
C ARG A 24 1.03 -2.33 6.54
N ILE A 25 0.53 -2.73 5.38
CA ILE A 25 -0.48 -1.97 4.65
C ILE A 25 -1.67 -2.86 4.34
N TYR A 26 -2.86 -2.36 4.59
CA TYR A 26 -4.11 -2.98 4.15
C TYR A 26 -4.64 -2.19 2.95
N PHE A 27 -4.89 -2.90 1.85
CA PHE A 27 -5.46 -2.36 0.62
C PHE A 27 -6.91 -2.83 0.48
N PRO A 28 -7.89 -1.92 0.63
CA PRO A 28 -9.30 -2.26 0.43
C PRO A 28 -9.60 -2.65 -1.03
N ALA A 29 -10.57 -3.53 -1.23
CA ALA A 29 -10.96 -3.99 -2.57
C ALA A 29 -11.40 -2.84 -3.50
N LEU A 30 -12.19 -1.89 -2.99
CA LEU A 30 -12.63 -0.73 -3.76
C LEU A 30 -11.46 0.14 -4.21
N PHE A 31 -10.48 0.32 -3.33
CA PHE A 31 -9.27 1.06 -3.66
C PHE A 31 -8.46 0.35 -4.76
N LEU A 32 -8.34 -0.98 -4.65
CA LEU A 32 -7.64 -1.78 -5.65
C LEU A 32 -8.35 -1.76 -7.01
N ALA A 33 -9.68 -1.72 -7.05
CA ALA A 33 -10.43 -1.66 -8.30
C ALA A 33 -10.03 -0.43 -9.16
N GLU A 34 -9.73 0.69 -8.52
CA GLU A 34 -9.36 1.94 -9.18
C GLU A 34 -7.84 2.07 -9.38
N PHE A 35 -7.04 1.62 -8.41
CA PHE A 35 -5.59 1.89 -8.38
C PHE A 35 -4.68 0.66 -8.53
N HIS A 36 -5.21 -0.46 -9.06
CA HIS A 36 -4.45 -1.73 -9.17
C HIS A 36 -3.09 -1.58 -9.86
N GLU A 37 -3.00 -0.80 -10.95
CA GLU A 37 -1.74 -0.58 -11.66
C GLU A 37 -0.71 0.16 -10.79
N CYS A 38 -1.14 1.22 -10.10
CA CYS A 38 -0.26 1.99 -9.21
C CYS A 38 0.26 1.12 -8.07
N VAL A 39 -0.63 0.33 -7.46
CA VAL A 39 -0.24 -0.60 -6.39
C VAL A 39 0.74 -1.63 -6.92
N THR A 40 0.49 -2.20 -8.11
CA THR A 40 1.40 -3.18 -8.72
C THR A 40 2.77 -2.58 -9.03
N GLN A 41 2.82 -1.37 -9.60
CA GLN A 41 4.07 -0.66 -9.87
C GLN A 41 4.84 -0.34 -8.58
N TRP A 42 4.14 0.06 -7.52
CA TRP A 42 4.75 0.28 -6.21
C TRP A 42 5.35 -1.02 -5.66
N LEU A 43 4.62 -2.13 -5.70
CA LEU A 43 5.10 -3.45 -5.25
C LEU A 43 6.33 -3.97 -6.02
N GLN A 44 6.54 -3.50 -7.25
CA GLN A 44 7.70 -3.87 -8.07
C GLN A 44 8.96 -3.05 -7.75
N GLN A 45 8.88 -2.03 -6.89
CA GLN A 45 10.04 -1.24 -6.49
C GLN A 45 11.02 -2.10 -5.68
N GLN A 46 12.31 -2.04 -6.05
CA GLN A 46 13.38 -2.82 -5.39
C GLN A 46 13.54 -2.50 -3.90
N GLU A 47 12.99 -1.37 -3.45
CA GLU A 47 13.02 -0.92 -2.07
C GLU A 47 12.04 -1.68 -1.17
N ILE A 48 11.05 -2.38 -1.75
CA ILE A 48 9.99 -3.09 -1.04
C ILE A 48 10.29 -4.58 -1.08
N LEU A 49 10.64 -5.14 0.08
CA LEU A 49 11.00 -6.55 0.22
C LEU A 49 9.87 -7.30 0.93
N PHE A 50 9.29 -8.27 0.24
CA PHE A 50 8.26 -9.16 0.76
C PHE A 50 8.29 -10.51 0.02
N ASN A 51 7.69 -11.54 0.62
CA ASN A 51 7.51 -12.85 0.03
C ASN A 51 6.02 -13.20 -0.03
N GLU A 52 5.68 -14.34 -0.62
CA GLU A 52 4.29 -14.81 -0.71
C GLU A 52 3.61 -14.94 0.66
N ALA A 53 4.35 -15.42 1.68
CA ALA A 53 3.84 -15.56 3.04
C ALA A 53 3.51 -14.21 3.71
N ASP A 54 4.06 -13.11 3.20
CA ASP A 54 3.83 -11.77 3.70
C ASP A 54 2.55 -11.13 3.11
N VAL A 55 1.88 -11.81 2.18
CA VAL A 55 0.62 -11.39 1.57
C VAL A 55 -0.53 -12.18 2.15
N LYS A 56 -1.50 -11.47 2.73
CA LYS A 56 -2.76 -12.05 3.20
C LYS A 56 -3.92 -11.51 2.37
N GLN A 57 -4.45 -12.34 1.48
CA GLN A 57 -5.63 -12.04 0.68
C GLN A 57 -6.91 -12.35 1.45
N TYR A 58 -7.96 -11.58 1.19
CA TYR A 58 -9.28 -11.76 1.79
C TYR A 58 -10.33 -12.04 0.69
N ALA A 59 -11.45 -12.65 1.08
CA ALA A 59 -12.49 -13.09 0.15
C ALA A 59 -13.19 -11.93 -0.60
N ASP A 60 -13.10 -10.71 -0.08
CA ASP A 60 -13.65 -9.50 -0.70
C ASP A 60 -12.72 -8.90 -1.78
N GLY A 61 -11.56 -9.51 -2.03
CA GLY A 61 -10.56 -9.00 -2.98
C GLY A 61 -9.61 -7.96 -2.38
N SER A 62 -9.77 -7.62 -1.09
CA SER A 62 -8.77 -6.84 -0.38
C SER A 62 -7.55 -7.71 -0.05
N PHE A 63 -6.42 -7.07 0.20
CA PHE A 63 -5.27 -7.78 0.76
C PHE A 63 -4.52 -6.93 1.77
N ARG A 64 -3.80 -7.63 2.64
CA ARG A 64 -2.83 -7.04 3.55
C ARG A 64 -1.44 -7.51 3.16
N LEU A 65 -0.52 -6.56 3.13
CA LEU A 65 0.88 -6.82 2.87
C LEU A 65 1.69 -6.49 4.12
N TYR A 66 2.60 -7.39 4.46
CA TYR A 66 3.73 -7.14 5.32
C TYR A 66 4.97 -6.97 4.45
N PHE A 67 5.78 -5.95 4.71
CA PHE A 67 6.95 -5.69 3.89
C PHE A 67 8.06 -5.06 4.70
N ARG A 68 9.28 -5.21 4.18
CA ARG A 68 10.47 -4.53 4.66
C ARG A 68 10.91 -3.48 3.66
N VAL A 69 11.44 -2.38 4.16
CA VAL A 69 11.98 -1.30 3.33
C VAL A 69 13.45 -1.15 3.63
N VAL A 70 14.27 -1.07 2.57
CA VAL A 70 15.73 -0.87 2.69
C VAL A 70 16.05 0.57 3.16
N ASN A 71 15.14 1.51 2.90
CA ASN A 71 15.17 2.94 3.22
C ASN A 71 14.01 3.37 4.16
N SER A 72 13.77 4.68 4.36
CA SER A 72 12.80 5.16 5.36
C SER A 72 11.34 4.85 5.02
N TRP A 73 10.63 4.22 5.97
CA TRP A 73 9.24 3.76 5.88
C TRP A 73 8.22 4.85 5.50
N GLU A 74 8.40 6.06 6.02
CA GLU A 74 7.50 7.19 5.74
C GLU A 74 7.60 7.61 4.28
N ARG A 75 8.80 7.59 3.69
CA ARG A 75 9.01 7.98 2.30
C ARG A 75 8.26 7.05 1.35
N GLU A 76 8.28 5.73 1.58
CA GLU A 76 7.61 4.79 0.69
C GLU A 76 6.08 4.87 0.81
N TYR A 77 5.56 5.10 2.01
CA TYR A 77 4.14 5.38 2.19
C TYR A 77 3.73 6.70 1.51
N PHE A 78 4.50 7.78 1.70
CA PHE A 78 4.24 9.05 1.02
C PHE A 78 4.40 8.94 -0.50
N ARG A 79 5.34 8.12 -1.02
CA ARG A 79 5.45 7.84 -2.45
C ARG A 79 4.22 7.12 -2.98
N LEU A 80 3.69 6.13 -2.25
CA LEU A 80 2.44 5.49 -2.61
C LEU A 80 1.30 6.52 -2.64
N VAL A 81 1.07 7.22 -1.53
CA VAL A 81 -0.01 8.22 -1.42
C VAL A 81 0.13 9.31 -2.49
N ASN A 82 1.34 9.82 -2.74
CA ASN A 82 1.59 10.82 -3.77
C ASN A 82 1.39 10.26 -5.17
N ALA A 83 1.88 9.06 -5.50
CA ALA A 83 1.65 8.44 -6.80
C ALA A 83 0.14 8.22 -7.07
N LEU A 84 -0.61 7.88 -6.02
CA LEU A 84 -2.06 7.72 -6.07
C LEU A 84 -2.78 9.07 -6.24
N MET A 85 -2.32 10.12 -5.55
CA MET A 85 -2.88 11.47 -5.62
C MET A 85 -2.48 12.24 -6.89
N GLU A 86 -1.29 12.01 -7.44
CA GLU A 86 -0.83 12.65 -8.68
C GLU A 86 -1.54 12.08 -9.91
N LYS A 87 -1.87 10.77 -9.92
CA LYS A 87 -2.69 10.17 -10.97
C LYS A 87 -4.14 10.68 -10.95
N SER A 88 -4.75 10.87 -9.78
CA SER A 88 -6.12 11.43 -9.69
C SER A 88 -6.20 12.88 -10.18
N ILE A 89 -5.11 13.65 -10.05
CA ILE A 89 -5.02 15.03 -10.56
C ILE A 89 -4.80 15.05 -12.09
N SER A 90 -4.06 14.10 -12.66
CA SER A 90 -3.83 14.05 -14.11
C SER A 90 -5.05 13.56 -14.89
N GLU A 91 -5.81 12.58 -14.40
CA GLU A 91 -7.04 12.12 -15.07
C GLU A 91 -8.15 13.17 -15.09
N ASN A 92 -8.19 14.08 -14.11
CA ASN A 92 -9.12 15.21 -14.11
C ASN A 92 -8.74 16.32 -15.12
N LYS A 93 -7.51 16.34 -15.63
CA LYS A 93 -7.08 17.32 -16.64
C LYS A 93 -7.36 16.88 -18.08
N GLU A 94 -7.47 15.58 -18.35
CA GLU A 94 -7.83 15.08 -19.70
C GLU A 94 -9.34 15.03 -19.96
N LYS A 95 -10.17 15.23 -18.92
CA LYS A 95 -11.64 15.29 -19.03
C LYS A 95 -12.24 16.69 -18.94
N SER A 96 -11.42 17.75 -18.86
CA SER A 96 -11.88 19.15 -18.73
C SER A 96 -11.63 19.98 -19.97
#